data_AF-A0A645I7L4-F1
#
_entry.id   AF-A0A645I7L4-F1
#
_cell.length_a   1.000
_cell.length_b   1.000
_cell.length_c   1.000
_cell.angle_alpha   90.00
_cell.angle_beta   90.00
_cell.angle_gamma   90.00
#
_symmetry.space_group_name_H-M   'P 1'
#
loop_
_entity.id
_entity.type
_entity.pdbx_description
1 polymer ?
#
loop_
_entity_poly.entity_id
_entity_poly.type
_entity_poly.pdbx_seq_one_letter_code
_entity_poly.pdbx_strand_id
1 'polypeptide(L)'
;MCRRQPAGAYISSRSMLEQPDQFAKLGIPLQQVFPVEPFEVVSIGPFSLFCFATSHDSAGSVGWFITYEDQNLMVLTDTGLTTVEHKQLAKDANILFLEANYDKRMLETGPYPLYLKRRIDGSHGHLSNEQALYFLKDSGFAGNHIYFIHLSDVNNDPALLEKAARRTIQTPFTVCHKNQWYGPQPEAL
;
A
#
# COMPACT_ATOMS: atom_id res chain seq x y z
N MET A 1 -18.19 -26.59 -6.89
CA MET A 1 -16.90 -27.22 -7.23
C MET A 1 -16.00 -26.20 -7.92
N CYS A 2 -15.38 -25.29 -7.17
CA CYS A 2 -14.32 -24.45 -7.70
C CYS A 2 -13.02 -25.24 -7.47
N ARG A 3 -12.45 -25.85 -8.51
CA ARG A 3 -11.10 -26.42 -8.40
C ARG A 3 -10.19 -25.26 -8.00
N ARG A 4 -9.44 -25.38 -6.89
CA ARG A 4 -8.36 -24.45 -6.54
C ARG A 4 -7.35 -24.47 -7.69
N GLN A 5 -7.55 -23.62 -8.70
CA GLN A 5 -6.46 -23.24 -9.57
C GLN A 5 -5.46 -22.51 -8.69
N PRO A 6 -4.16 -22.84 -8.77
CA PRO A 6 -3.17 -22.03 -8.08
C PRO A 6 -3.29 -20.60 -8.59
N ALA A 7 -3.43 -19.65 -7.67
CA ALA A 7 -3.54 -18.24 -8.02
C ALA A 7 -2.25 -17.78 -8.72
N GLY A 8 -2.38 -17.00 -9.79
CA GLY A 8 -1.25 -16.37 -10.43
C GLY A 8 -0.59 -15.33 -9.52
N ALA A 9 0.73 -15.24 -9.55
CA ALA A 9 1.53 -14.23 -8.89
C ALA A 9 1.93 -13.15 -9.90
N TYR A 10 1.37 -11.95 -9.72
CA TYR A 10 1.66 -10.79 -10.56
C TYR A 10 2.78 -9.97 -9.92
N ILE A 11 3.95 -9.94 -10.57
CA ILE A 11 5.20 -9.42 -9.98
C ILE A 11 5.86 -8.48 -10.98
N SER A 12 6.40 -7.36 -10.51
CA SER A 12 7.12 -6.44 -11.40
C SER A 12 8.30 -7.14 -12.08
N SER A 13 8.42 -7.05 -13.42
CA SER A 13 9.56 -7.67 -14.12
C SER A 13 10.88 -7.05 -13.66
N ARG A 14 10.89 -5.75 -13.34
CA ARG A 14 12.05 -5.08 -12.75
C ARG A 14 12.48 -5.69 -11.42
N SER A 15 11.52 -6.02 -10.54
CA SER A 15 11.82 -6.72 -9.27
C SER A 15 12.46 -8.08 -9.54
N MET A 16 11.91 -8.85 -10.48
CA MET A 16 12.46 -10.17 -10.85
C MET A 16 13.89 -10.09 -11.41
N LEU A 17 14.19 -9.06 -12.21
CA LEU A 17 15.48 -8.88 -12.86
C LEU A 17 16.57 -8.32 -11.92
N GLU A 18 16.22 -7.34 -11.09
CA GLU A 18 17.19 -6.68 -10.20
C GLU A 18 17.37 -7.41 -8.85
N GLN A 19 16.42 -8.28 -8.48
CA GLN A 19 16.43 -9.04 -7.23
C GLN A 19 16.17 -10.55 -7.44
N PRO A 20 16.96 -11.23 -8.30
CA PRO A 20 16.69 -12.62 -8.69
C PRO A 20 16.79 -13.60 -7.51
N ASP A 21 17.69 -13.36 -6.56
CA ASP A 21 17.85 -14.20 -5.38
C ASP A 21 16.65 -14.10 -4.43
N GLN A 22 16.07 -12.90 -4.29
CA GLN A 22 14.87 -12.66 -3.49
C GLN A 22 13.66 -13.31 -4.15
N PHE A 23 13.51 -13.15 -5.47
CA PHE A 23 12.45 -13.79 -6.24
C PHE A 23 12.52 -15.32 -6.14
N ALA A 24 13.70 -15.92 -6.28
CA ALA A 24 13.89 -17.36 -6.17
C ALA A 24 13.46 -17.92 -4.80
N LYS A 25 13.67 -17.16 -3.71
CA LYS A 25 13.25 -17.54 -2.35
C LYS A 25 11.73 -17.61 -2.18
N LEU A 26 10.94 -16.97 -3.04
CA LEU A 26 9.48 -17.05 -2.99
C LEU A 26 8.98 -18.46 -3.36
N GLY A 27 9.76 -19.27 -4.07
CA GLY A 27 9.41 -20.64 -4.41
C GLY A 27 8.18 -20.76 -5.33
N ILE A 28 7.82 -19.68 -6.03
CA ILE A 28 6.65 -19.65 -6.92
C ILE A 28 7.01 -20.39 -8.22
N PRO A 29 6.23 -21.42 -8.63
CA PRO A 29 6.43 -22.06 -9.92
C PRO A 29 6.38 -21.04 -11.06
N LEU A 30 7.36 -21.04 -11.97
CA LEU A 30 7.46 -20.03 -13.04
C LEU A 30 6.19 -19.92 -13.91
N GLN A 31 5.49 -21.03 -14.11
CA GLN A 31 4.20 -21.07 -14.83
C GLN A 31 3.04 -20.34 -14.13
N GLN A 32 3.23 -19.93 -12.88
CA GLN A 32 2.29 -19.14 -12.08
C GLN A 32 2.75 -17.68 -11.95
N VAL A 33 3.90 -17.31 -12.53
CA VAL A 33 4.44 -15.95 -12.45
C VAL A 33 4.05 -15.19 -13.70
N PHE A 34 3.41 -14.03 -13.49
CA PHE A 34 2.95 -13.13 -14.53
C PHE A 34 3.67 -11.80 -14.32
N PRO A 35 4.70 -11.48 -15.12
CA PRO A 35 5.39 -10.21 -15.03
C PRO A 35 4.43 -9.06 -15.34
N VAL A 36 4.57 -7.95 -14.63
CA VAL A 36 3.83 -6.71 -14.88
C VAL A 36 4.78 -5.52 -14.91
N GLU A 37 4.43 -4.50 -15.68
CA GLU A 37 5.09 -3.20 -15.66
C GLU A 37 4.14 -2.10 -15.20
N PRO A 38 4.65 -1.04 -14.55
CA PRO A 38 3.82 0.13 -14.25
C PRO A 38 3.05 0.60 -15.47
N PHE A 39 1.80 1.01 -15.24
CA PHE A 39 0.82 1.44 -16.23
C PHE A 39 0.18 0.33 -17.07
N GLU A 40 0.48 -0.94 -16.80
CA GLU A 40 -0.26 -2.06 -17.36
C GLU A 40 -1.56 -2.35 -16.59
N VAL A 41 -2.53 -2.90 -17.32
CA VAL A 41 -3.81 -3.38 -16.78
C VAL A 41 -3.87 -4.90 -16.95
N VAL A 42 -4.15 -5.58 -15.85
CA VAL A 42 -4.33 -7.03 -15.79
C VAL A 42 -5.77 -7.36 -15.41
N SER A 43 -6.40 -8.26 -16.16
CA SER A 43 -7.73 -8.77 -15.81
C SER A 43 -7.61 -10.11 -15.09
N ILE A 44 -8.23 -10.22 -13.91
CA ILE A 44 -8.30 -11.46 -13.12
C ILE A 44 -9.77 -11.73 -12.81
N GLY A 45 -10.41 -12.62 -13.59
CA GLY A 45 -11.85 -12.83 -13.48
C GLY A 45 -12.62 -11.51 -13.65
N PRO A 46 -13.45 -11.08 -12.69
CA PRO A 46 -14.19 -9.81 -12.77
C PRO A 46 -13.37 -8.58 -12.33
N PHE A 47 -12.12 -8.77 -11.90
CA PHE A 47 -11.27 -7.67 -11.42
C PHE A 47 -10.40 -7.11 -12.55
N SER A 48 -10.29 -5.79 -12.60
CA SER A 48 -9.29 -5.07 -13.40
C SER A 48 -8.25 -4.46 -12.46
N LEU A 49 -6.98 -4.84 -12.63
CA LEU A 49 -5.88 -4.41 -11.79
C LEU A 49 -4.92 -3.55 -12.61
N PHE A 50 -4.85 -2.27 -12.29
CA PHE A 50 -3.89 -1.34 -12.84
C PHE A 50 -2.75 -1.14 -11.84
N CYS A 51 -1.50 -1.40 -12.22
CA CYS A 51 -0.35 -1.11 -11.35
C CYS A 51 0.31 0.23 -11.71
N PHE A 52 0.86 0.90 -10.72
CA PHE A 52 1.59 2.17 -10.87
C PHE A 52 2.85 2.15 -10.01
N ALA A 53 3.88 2.90 -10.41
CA ALA A 53 5.13 2.94 -9.67
C ALA A 53 4.98 3.63 -8.30
N THR A 54 5.71 3.15 -7.29
CA THR A 54 5.88 3.86 -6.01
C THR A 54 7.31 4.36 -5.85
N SER A 55 7.51 5.30 -4.93
CA SER A 55 8.84 5.83 -4.63
C SER A 55 9.44 5.05 -3.46
N HIS A 56 10.01 3.89 -3.74
CA HIS A 56 10.65 3.03 -2.73
C HIS A 56 12.03 2.59 -3.21
N ASP A 57 12.89 2.20 -2.27
CA ASP A 57 14.25 1.71 -2.57
C ASP A 57 14.27 0.24 -3.01
N SER A 58 13.10 -0.40 -3.09
CA SER A 58 12.96 -1.75 -3.66
C SER A 58 12.72 -1.64 -5.16
N ALA A 59 13.50 -2.38 -5.94
CA ALA A 59 13.37 -2.46 -7.37
C ALA A 59 11.97 -2.96 -7.77
N GLY A 60 11.29 -2.24 -8.66
CA GLY A 60 9.98 -2.63 -9.16
C GLY A 60 8.85 -2.52 -8.13
N SER A 61 8.99 -1.67 -7.10
CA SER A 61 7.90 -1.40 -6.16
C SER A 61 6.70 -0.76 -6.88
N VAL A 62 5.52 -1.33 -6.67
CA VAL A 62 4.27 -0.91 -7.32
C VAL A 62 3.12 -0.83 -6.32
N GLY A 63 2.23 0.13 -6.54
CA GLY A 63 0.91 0.18 -5.94
C GLY A 63 -0.14 -0.30 -6.94
N TRP A 64 -1.35 -0.49 -6.46
CA TRP A 64 -2.43 -1.09 -7.24
C TRP A 64 -3.70 -0.26 -7.19
N PHE A 65 -4.35 -0.13 -8.34
CA PHE A 65 -5.70 0.37 -8.48
C PHE A 65 -6.56 -0.77 -9.02
N ILE A 66 -7.55 -1.19 -8.25
CA ILE A 66 -8.33 -2.40 -8.48
C ILE A 66 -9.78 -1.97 -8.68
N THR A 67 -10.33 -2.31 -9.83
CA THR A 67 -11.74 -2.09 -10.15
C THR A 67 -12.48 -3.42 -10.15
N TYR A 68 -13.62 -3.45 -9.46
CA TYR A 68 -14.61 -4.52 -9.49
C TYR A 68 -15.99 -3.90 -9.62
N GLU A 69 -16.67 -4.15 -10.74
CA GLU A 69 -17.92 -3.46 -11.08
C GLU A 69 -17.74 -1.93 -10.97
N ASP A 70 -18.57 -1.25 -10.18
CA ASP A 70 -18.50 0.20 -9.95
C ASP A 70 -17.67 0.58 -8.71
N GLN A 71 -16.89 -0.36 -8.15
CA GLN A 71 -16.03 -0.13 -6.98
C GLN A 71 -14.56 -0.04 -7.39
N ASN A 72 -13.93 1.07 -7.00
CA ASN A 72 -12.52 1.36 -7.17
C ASN A 72 -11.78 1.32 -5.83
N LEU A 73 -10.73 0.52 -5.75
CA LEU A 73 -9.88 0.36 -4.58
C LEU A 73 -8.46 0.73 -4.94
N MET A 74 -7.83 1.60 -4.16
CA MET A 74 -6.42 1.95 -4.33
C MET A 74 -5.60 1.42 -3.16
N VAL A 75 -4.47 0.78 -3.45
CA VAL A 75 -3.47 0.35 -2.49
C VAL A 75 -2.18 1.12 -2.76
N LEU A 76 -1.85 2.01 -1.82
CA LEU A 76 -0.65 2.85 -1.86
C LEU A 76 0.16 2.62 -0.59
N THR A 77 1.13 1.71 -0.69
CA THR A 77 2.09 1.39 0.36
C THR A 77 3.51 1.46 -0.19
N ASP A 78 4.50 1.45 0.70
CA ASP A 78 5.91 1.45 0.34
C ASP A 78 6.22 2.61 -0.62
N THR A 79 6.04 3.85 -0.15
CA THR A 79 6.31 5.06 -0.94
C THR A 79 6.77 6.23 -0.07
N GLY A 80 7.98 6.76 -0.30
CA GLY A 80 8.48 7.95 0.40
C GLY A 80 7.96 9.27 -0.20
N LEU A 81 7.39 9.23 -1.41
CA LEU A 81 6.80 10.38 -2.10
C LEU A 81 5.49 10.00 -2.78
N THR A 82 4.57 10.96 -2.84
CA THR A 82 3.32 10.85 -3.59
C THR A 82 3.35 11.77 -4.80
N THR A 83 3.02 11.25 -5.97
CA THR A 83 3.05 11.98 -7.24
C THR A 83 1.68 12.56 -7.61
N VAL A 84 1.61 13.29 -8.74
CA VAL A 84 0.32 13.78 -9.27
C VAL A 84 -0.56 12.61 -9.71
N GLU A 85 0.03 11.56 -10.26
CA GLU A 85 -0.65 10.33 -10.66
C GLU A 85 -1.28 9.64 -9.46
N HIS A 86 -0.56 9.52 -8.33
CA HIS A 86 -1.13 8.95 -7.11
C HIS A 86 -2.34 9.75 -6.62
N LYS A 87 -2.28 11.09 -6.69
CA LYS A 87 -3.39 11.95 -6.28
C LYS A 87 -4.62 11.77 -7.17
N GLN A 88 -4.41 11.68 -8.49
CA GLN A 88 -5.50 11.47 -9.45
C GLN A 88 -6.17 10.10 -9.23
N LEU A 89 -5.37 9.04 -9.05
CA LEU A 89 -5.89 7.71 -8.73
C LEU A 89 -6.65 7.71 -7.40
N ALA A 90 -6.14 8.36 -6.37
CA ALA A 90 -6.84 8.44 -5.08
C ALA A 90 -8.19 9.15 -5.24
N LYS A 91 -8.24 10.25 -6.00
CA LYS A 91 -9.49 10.97 -6.27
C LYS A 91 -10.57 10.10 -6.91
N ASP A 92 -10.18 9.14 -7.75
CA ASP A 92 -11.08 8.23 -8.45
C ASP A 92 -11.40 6.95 -7.66
N ALA A 93 -10.78 6.76 -6.49
CA ALA A 93 -10.99 5.59 -5.62
C ALA A 93 -12.18 5.78 -4.66
N ASN A 94 -12.93 4.69 -4.45
CA ASN A 94 -13.95 4.60 -3.40
C ASN A 94 -13.35 4.14 -2.07
N ILE A 95 -12.33 3.29 -2.11
CA ILE A 95 -11.65 2.77 -0.91
C ILE A 95 -10.15 2.97 -1.09
N LEU A 96 -9.48 3.50 -0.08
CA LEU A 96 -8.05 3.73 -0.11
C LEU A 96 -7.36 2.97 1.04
N PHE A 97 -6.46 2.05 0.69
CA PHE A 97 -5.50 1.45 1.60
C PHE A 97 -4.20 2.25 1.50
N LEU A 98 -3.92 3.03 2.54
CA LEU A 98 -2.82 4.00 2.55
C LEU A 98 -1.81 3.62 3.63
N GLU A 99 -0.53 3.60 3.29
CA GLU A 99 0.48 3.48 4.35
C GLU A 99 0.54 4.74 5.22
N ALA A 100 0.76 4.51 6.51
CA ALA A 100 1.15 5.52 7.47
C ALA A 100 2.21 4.87 8.36
N ASN A 101 3.44 4.80 7.86
CA ASN A 101 4.43 3.88 8.40
C ASN A 101 4.96 4.33 9.76
N TYR A 102 5.29 5.61 9.93
CA TYR A 102 5.90 6.09 11.17
C TYR A 102 5.33 7.42 11.65
N ASP A 103 5.38 7.62 12.97
CA ASP A 103 5.34 8.94 13.58
C ASP A 103 6.75 9.54 13.56
N LYS A 104 6.88 10.79 13.08
CA LYS A 104 8.20 11.44 12.92
C LYS A 104 8.98 11.50 14.22
N ARG A 105 8.33 11.85 15.32
CA ARG A 105 9.01 11.99 16.63
C ARG A 105 9.45 10.62 17.15
N MET A 106 8.61 9.60 17.00
CA MET A 106 8.99 8.23 17.35
C MET A 106 10.17 7.74 16.50
N LEU A 107 10.18 8.01 15.19
CA LEU A 107 11.31 7.66 14.34
C LEU A 107 12.58 8.40 14.75
N GLU A 108 12.52 9.70 15.04
CA GLU A 108 13.68 10.51 15.43
C GLU A 108 14.29 10.06 16.75
N THR A 109 13.46 9.77 17.74
CA THR A 109 13.89 9.40 19.11
C THR A 109 14.04 7.90 19.33
N GLY A 110 13.55 7.09 18.39
CA GLY A 110 13.51 5.64 18.47
C GLY A 110 14.88 4.97 18.40
N PRO A 111 14.91 3.64 18.56
CA PRO A 111 16.15 2.87 18.75
C PRO A 111 16.98 2.67 17.48
N TYR A 112 16.43 3.03 16.31
CA TYR A 112 17.09 2.78 15.04
C TYR A 112 18.37 3.61 14.89
N PRO A 113 19.41 3.09 14.22
CA PRO A 113 20.58 3.87 13.88
C PRO A 113 20.22 4.98 12.88
N LEU A 114 21.00 6.06 12.88
CA LEU A 114 20.71 7.26 12.08
C LEU A 114 20.56 6.98 10.58
N TYR A 115 21.34 6.05 10.01
CA TYR A 115 21.23 5.70 8.59
C TYR A 115 19.85 5.09 8.26
N LEU A 116 19.29 4.27 9.15
CA LEU A 116 17.99 3.62 8.95
C LEU A 116 16.86 4.65 9.10
N LYS A 117 16.98 5.57 10.06
CA LYS A 117 16.04 6.70 10.20
C LYS A 117 15.99 7.54 8.92
N ARG A 118 17.15 7.89 8.36
CA ARG A 118 17.25 8.64 7.09
C ARG A 118 16.69 7.87 5.89
N ARG A 119 16.87 6.55 5.86
CA ARG A 119 16.30 5.69 4.81
C ARG A 119 14.78 5.70 4.87
N ILE A 120 14.20 5.53 6.07
CA ILE A 120 12.75 5.49 6.27
C ILE A 120 12.10 6.84 5.95
N ASP A 121 12.69 7.95 6.41
CA ASP A 121 12.18 9.32 6.17
C ASP A 121 12.54 9.89 4.79
N GLY A 122 13.28 9.12 3.99
CA GLY A 122 13.75 9.55 2.67
C GLY A 122 12.66 9.48 1.61
N SER A 123 12.92 10.11 0.46
CA SER A 123 12.01 10.09 -0.69
C SER A 123 11.73 8.69 -1.23
N HIS A 124 12.61 7.72 -0.98
CA HIS A 124 12.48 6.31 -1.36
C HIS A 124 12.20 5.40 -0.15
N GLY A 125 11.75 5.99 0.97
CA GLY A 125 11.38 5.28 2.18
C GLY A 125 9.87 5.06 2.25
N HIS A 126 9.25 5.55 3.33
CA HIS A 126 7.82 5.40 3.57
C HIS A 126 7.16 6.73 3.90
N LEU A 127 5.84 6.80 3.82
CA LEU A 127 5.10 7.95 4.34
C LEU A 127 5.04 7.93 5.87
N SER A 128 5.33 9.07 6.49
CA SER A 128 4.91 9.35 7.87
C SER A 128 3.39 9.50 7.98
N ASN A 129 2.87 9.40 9.21
CA ASN A 129 1.48 9.72 9.53
C ASN A 129 1.07 11.10 8.96
N GLU A 130 1.92 12.12 9.11
CA GLU A 130 1.63 13.47 8.62
C GLU A 130 1.58 13.53 7.09
N GLN A 131 2.51 12.86 6.39
CA GLN A 131 2.52 12.82 4.93
C GLN A 131 1.31 12.07 4.37
N ALA A 132 0.90 10.97 5.01
CA ALA A 132 -0.32 10.24 4.63
C ALA A 132 -1.57 11.13 4.75
N LEU A 133 -1.71 11.85 5.87
CA LEU A 133 -2.83 12.79 6.07
C LEU A 133 -2.79 13.99 5.12
N TYR A 134 -1.59 14.49 4.81
CA TYR A 134 -1.41 15.55 3.81
C TYR A 134 -1.81 15.06 2.41
N PHE A 135 -1.39 13.86 2.01
CA PHE A 135 -1.77 13.26 0.74
C PHE A 135 -3.29 13.13 0.60
N LEU A 136 -4.01 12.71 1.64
CA LEU A 136 -5.48 12.63 1.62
C LEU A 136 -6.13 13.99 1.35
N LYS A 137 -5.64 15.05 2.01
CA LYS A 137 -6.13 16.41 1.81
C LYS A 137 -5.82 16.91 0.39
N ASP A 138 -4.59 16.69 -0.07
CA ASP A 138 -4.08 17.24 -1.32
C ASP A 138 -4.60 16.51 -2.56
N SER A 139 -4.87 15.20 -2.45
CA SER A 139 -5.51 14.40 -3.51
C SER A 139 -6.99 14.74 -3.71
N GLY A 140 -7.65 15.31 -2.69
CA GLY A 140 -9.09 15.52 -2.69
C GLY A 140 -9.87 14.21 -2.61
N PHE A 141 -9.29 13.17 -1.98
CA PHE A 141 -9.96 11.88 -1.77
C PHE A 141 -11.34 12.09 -1.10
N ALA A 142 -12.39 11.64 -1.78
CA ALA A 142 -13.78 11.75 -1.34
C ALA A 142 -14.51 10.40 -1.37
N GLY A 143 -13.76 9.30 -1.37
CA GLY A 143 -14.30 7.95 -1.33
C GLY A 143 -15.01 7.62 -0.01
N ASN A 144 -15.47 6.38 0.07
CA ASN A 144 -16.29 5.86 1.15
C ASN A 144 -15.48 5.56 2.42
N HIS A 145 -14.24 5.06 2.28
CA HIS A 145 -13.47 4.60 3.44
C HIS A 145 -11.95 4.62 3.22
N ILE A 146 -11.20 4.86 4.29
CA ILE A 146 -9.73 4.80 4.32
C ILE A 146 -9.28 3.71 5.28
N TYR A 147 -8.40 2.83 4.85
CA TYR A 147 -7.70 1.87 5.69
C TYR A 147 -6.24 2.30 5.81
N PHE A 148 -5.84 2.77 6.99
CA PHE A 148 -4.43 3.00 7.26
C PHE A 148 -3.76 1.66 7.56
N ILE A 149 -2.78 1.30 6.74
CA ILE A 149 -2.05 0.04 6.81
C ILE A 149 -0.55 0.27 6.88
N HIS A 150 0.23 -0.81 6.99
CA HIS A 150 1.70 -0.75 6.94
C HIS A 150 2.34 0.14 8.04
N LEU A 151 1.74 0.16 9.24
CA LEU A 151 2.30 0.84 10.41
C LEU A 151 3.55 0.10 10.93
N SER A 152 4.59 0.86 11.28
CA SER A 152 5.79 0.38 11.97
C SER A 152 5.46 -0.04 13.39
N ASP A 153 5.94 -1.22 13.81
CA ASP A 153 5.81 -1.68 15.20
C ASP A 153 6.64 -0.85 16.18
N VAL A 154 7.72 -0.25 15.68
CA VAL A 154 8.74 0.42 16.50
C VAL A 154 8.57 1.92 16.48
N ASN A 155 8.27 2.49 15.31
CA ASN A 155 8.25 3.93 15.11
C ASN A 155 6.84 4.48 14.88
N ASN A 156 5.80 3.75 15.26
CA ASN A 156 4.44 4.25 15.20
C ASN A 156 3.61 3.77 16.39
N ASP A 157 2.56 4.52 16.69
CA ASP A 157 1.51 4.17 17.63
C ASP A 157 0.16 4.39 16.90
N PRO A 158 -0.64 3.33 16.68
CA PRO A 158 -1.96 3.45 16.06
C PRO A 158 -2.84 4.54 16.70
N ALA A 159 -2.75 4.75 18.02
CA ALA A 159 -3.54 5.77 18.71
C ALA A 159 -3.11 7.20 18.35
N LEU A 160 -1.83 7.42 18.04
CA LEU A 160 -1.34 8.72 17.56
C LEU A 160 -1.88 9.02 16.17
N LEU A 161 -1.81 8.04 15.26
CA LEU A 161 -2.37 8.17 13.91
C LEU A 161 -3.88 8.40 13.97
N GLU A 162 -4.60 7.61 14.76
CA GLU A 162 -6.05 7.75 14.91
C GLU A 162 -6.42 9.15 15.41
N LYS A 163 -5.75 9.64 16.45
CA LYS A 163 -5.98 10.98 17.00
C LYS A 163 -5.70 12.08 15.97
N ALA A 164 -4.63 11.95 15.18
CA ALA A 164 -4.29 12.91 14.13
C ALA A 164 -5.36 12.88 13.02
N ALA A 165 -5.74 11.69 12.55
CA ALA A 165 -6.75 11.48 11.53
C ALA A 165 -8.11 12.07 11.93
N ARG A 166 -8.61 11.81 13.16
CA ARG A 166 -9.89 12.38 13.64
C ARG A 166 -9.96 13.90 13.59
N ARG A 167 -8.82 14.59 13.56
CA ARG A 167 -8.75 16.06 13.50
C ARG A 167 -8.70 16.60 12.08
N THR A 168 -8.23 15.81 11.11
CA THR A 168 -7.90 16.28 9.76
C THR A 168 -8.78 15.69 8.67
N ILE A 169 -9.35 14.50 8.89
CA ILE A 169 -10.17 13.81 7.90
C ILE A 169 -11.63 13.66 8.36
N GLN A 170 -12.55 13.86 7.43
CA GLN A 170 -13.98 13.65 7.64
C GLN A 170 -14.45 12.28 7.13
N THR A 171 -13.73 11.74 6.14
CA THR A 171 -14.02 10.42 5.56
C THR A 171 -13.89 9.33 6.61
N PRO A 172 -14.83 8.36 6.66
CA PRO A 172 -14.70 7.19 7.52
C PRO A 172 -13.36 6.50 7.32
N PHE A 173 -12.76 6.05 8.42
CA PHE A 173 -11.47 5.40 8.36
C PHE A 173 -11.30 4.32 9.43
N THR A 174 -10.32 3.44 9.20
CA THR A 174 -9.88 2.41 10.12
C THR A 174 -8.36 2.42 10.17
N VAL A 175 -7.79 2.45 11.38
CA VAL A 175 -6.37 2.18 11.58
C VAL A 175 -6.21 0.67 11.77
N CYS A 176 -5.56 0.02 10.83
CA CYS A 176 -5.43 -1.43 10.82
C CYS A 176 -4.30 -1.88 11.74
N HIS A 177 -4.63 -2.75 12.69
CA HIS A 177 -3.68 -3.46 13.54
C HIS A 177 -3.22 -4.74 12.84
N LYS A 178 -1.98 -5.12 13.11
CA LYS A 178 -1.42 -6.37 12.59
C LYS A 178 -2.22 -7.56 13.12
N ASN A 179 -2.39 -8.57 12.27
CA ASN A 179 -3.08 -9.82 12.59
C ASN A 179 -4.57 -9.67 12.97
N GLN A 180 -5.20 -8.55 12.60
CA GLN A 180 -6.63 -8.34 12.79
C GLN A 180 -7.40 -8.51 11.47
N TRP A 181 -8.58 -9.12 11.56
CA TRP A 181 -9.49 -9.32 10.44
C TRP A 181 -10.48 -8.15 10.33
N TYR A 182 -10.60 -7.57 9.13
CA TYR A 182 -11.47 -6.42 8.83
C TYR A 182 -12.56 -6.73 7.80
N GLY A 183 -12.64 -7.97 7.32
CA GLY A 183 -13.67 -8.42 6.39
C GLY A 183 -14.94 -8.94 7.08
N PRO A 184 -15.92 -9.45 6.29
CA PRO A 184 -17.05 -10.21 6.82
C PRO A 184 -16.55 -11.38 7.67
N GLN A 185 -17.28 -11.78 8.72
CA GLN A 185 -16.83 -12.89 9.57
C GLN A 185 -16.54 -14.14 8.72
N PRO A 186 -15.41 -14.84 8.92
CA PRO A 186 -15.00 -15.96 8.07
C PRO A 186 -16.04 -17.09 7.97
N GLU A 187 -16.92 -17.21 8.97
CA GLU A 187 -17.99 -18.20 9.04
C GLU A 187 -19.19 -17.88 8.12
N ALA A 188 -19.21 -16.70 7.50
CA ALA A 188 -20.28 -16.23 6.61
C ALA A 188 -19.96 -16.40 5.10
N LEU A 189 -18.90 -17.15 4.74
CA LEU A 189 -18.44 -17.39 3.36
C LEU A 189 -18.41 -18.88 2.99
#